data_AF-A0A8T0U6E3-F1
#
_entry.id   AF-A0A8T0U6E3-F1
#
_cell.length_a   1.000
_cell.length_b   1.000
_cell.length_c   1.000
_cell.angle_alpha   90.00
_cell.angle_beta   90.00
_cell.angle_gamma   90.00
#
_symmetry.space_group_name_H-M   'P 1'
#
loop_
_entity.id
_entity.type
_entity.pdbx_description
1 polymer ?
#
loop_
_entity_poly.entity_id
_entity_poly.type
_entity_poly.pdbx_seq_one_letter_code
_entity_poly.pdbx_strand_id
1 'polypeptide(L)'
;MGLACHIAKIHSEASVEKNVWELKQYIEELYWGSGKQVLLLGHSKGGVDAAAALSLYWSELKGKVAGLALVQSPYGGTPVASDILREGQIADKETRRIMELIVCKLIKGDMRALEDLTYAKRKDFISKHKLPVDELPVISFHTEASTAPTVLATLTRIAQAELLPWLPLPRFFLSASEFVELMLASLKVPVVAPVSAAMAVTALHLRLRYGERSDGLVTRRDAEVPGSVVVRPERRLDHAWMVYSTLKKGSAEADASEMCEALLAMLVEIGRSKKFR
;
A
#
# COMPACT_ATOMS: atom_id res chain seq x y z
N MET A 1 -20.32 -5.15 12.42
CA MET A 1 -19.87 -4.76 13.78
C MET A 1 -20.64 -3.60 14.45
N GLY A 2 -21.39 -2.75 13.74
CA GLY A 2 -22.15 -1.66 14.38
C GLY A 2 -21.29 -0.53 14.98
N LEU A 3 -20.05 -0.37 14.49
CA LEU A 3 -19.13 0.67 14.91
C LEU A 3 -19.45 2.01 14.21
N ALA A 4 -19.24 3.11 14.93
CA ALA A 4 -19.18 4.42 14.30
C ALA A 4 -17.86 4.54 13.51
N CYS A 5 -17.95 4.74 12.20
CA CYS A 5 -16.80 4.85 11.32
C CYS A 5 -16.48 6.31 11.01
N HIS A 6 -15.21 6.66 11.14
CA HIS A 6 -14.71 8.01 10.90
C HIS A 6 -13.56 7.94 9.90
N ILE A 7 -13.64 8.73 8.84
CA ILE A 7 -12.52 8.91 7.90
C ILE A 7 -11.71 10.09 8.42
N ALA A 8 -10.51 9.83 8.92
CA ALA A 8 -9.60 10.87 9.35
C ALA A 8 -9.29 11.80 8.18
N LYS A 9 -9.49 13.10 8.36
CA LYS A 9 -9.22 14.13 7.34
C LYS A 9 -7.73 14.47 7.30
N ILE A 10 -6.89 13.45 7.10
CA ILE A 10 -5.46 13.64 6.90
C ILE A 10 -5.18 13.98 5.44
N HIS A 11 -4.11 14.74 5.24
CA HIS A 11 -3.64 15.06 3.91
C HIS A 11 -2.83 13.88 3.38
N SER A 12 -3.39 13.09 2.45
CA SER A 12 -2.69 11.95 1.82
C SER A 12 -1.31 12.34 1.24
N GLU A 13 -1.20 13.60 0.83
CA GLU A 13 -0.03 14.20 0.21
C GLU A 13 0.98 14.74 1.22
N ALA A 14 0.60 14.98 2.47
CA ALA A 14 1.51 15.57 3.43
C ALA A 14 2.55 14.56 3.94
N SER A 15 3.68 15.07 4.43
CA SER A 15 4.67 14.25 5.14
C SER A 15 4.04 13.53 6.33
N VAL A 16 4.66 12.42 6.72
CA VAL A 16 4.28 11.65 7.91
C VAL A 16 4.24 12.58 9.12
N GLU A 17 5.25 13.42 9.31
CA GLU A 17 5.33 14.36 10.44
C GLU A 17 4.09 15.25 10.58
N LYS A 18 3.61 15.84 9.47
CA LYS A 18 2.42 16.68 9.49
C LYS A 18 1.16 15.88 9.84
N ASN A 19 0.98 14.72 9.21
CA ASN A 19 -0.19 13.87 9.44
C ASN A 19 -0.22 13.30 10.86
N VAL A 20 0.92 13.07 11.48
CA VAL A 20 1.02 12.54 12.85
C VAL A 20 0.35 13.47 13.85
N TRP A 21 0.61 14.79 13.76
CA TRP A 21 -0.04 15.75 14.65
C TRP A 21 -1.56 15.83 14.40
N GLU A 22 -1.99 15.86 13.13
CA GLU A 22 -3.41 15.88 12.77
C GLU A 22 -4.14 14.62 13.28
N LEU A 23 -3.54 13.44 13.15
CA LEU A 23 -4.10 12.19 13.68
C LEU A 23 -4.20 12.19 15.20
N LYS A 24 -3.17 12.69 15.90
CA LYS A 24 -3.18 12.82 17.36
C LYS A 24 -4.39 13.64 17.81
N GLN A 25 -4.55 14.84 17.25
CA GLN A 25 -5.68 15.72 17.58
C GLN A 25 -7.03 15.08 17.27
N TYR A 26 -7.14 14.42 16.11
CA TYR A 26 -8.39 13.77 15.70
C TYR A 26 -8.80 12.63 16.63
N ILE A 27 -7.85 11.79 17.07
CA ILE A 27 -8.10 10.71 18.03
C ILE A 27 -8.58 11.29 19.37
N GLU A 28 -7.95 12.37 19.84
CA GLU A 28 -8.35 13.00 21.10
C GLU A 28 -9.73 13.64 21.02
N GLU A 29 -10.08 14.27 19.91
CA GLU A 29 -11.42 14.83 19.68
C GLU A 29 -12.50 13.74 19.71
N LEU A 30 -12.28 12.63 19.01
CA LEU A 30 -13.21 11.49 19.01
C LEU A 30 -13.37 10.88 20.41
N TYR A 31 -12.26 10.73 21.14
CA TYR A 31 -12.28 10.22 22.50
C TYR A 31 -13.00 11.19 23.44
N TRP A 32 -12.74 12.49 23.35
CA TRP A 32 -13.39 13.52 24.16
C TRP A 32 -14.89 13.56 23.94
N GLY A 33 -15.34 13.51 22.68
CA GLY A 33 -16.76 13.58 22.33
C GLY A 33 -17.57 12.33 22.69
N SER A 34 -16.93 11.16 22.78
CA SER A 34 -17.63 9.88 22.97
C SER A 34 -17.31 9.15 24.28
N GLY A 35 -16.16 9.43 24.90
CA GLY A 35 -15.58 8.65 26.00
C GLY A 35 -15.14 7.24 25.61
N LYS A 36 -15.17 6.87 24.32
CA LYS A 36 -14.89 5.52 23.84
C LYS A 36 -13.50 5.44 23.21
N GLN A 37 -12.84 4.30 23.41
CA GLN A 37 -11.58 4.02 22.72
C GLN A 37 -11.81 3.86 21.22
N VAL A 38 -10.83 4.25 20.41
CA VAL A 38 -10.87 4.13 18.95
C VAL A 38 -10.02 2.96 18.45
N LEU A 39 -10.46 2.33 17.36
CA LEU A 39 -9.64 1.40 16.58
C LEU A 39 -9.13 2.13 15.34
N LEU A 40 -7.85 1.96 15.03
CA LEU A 40 -7.24 2.55 13.85
C LEU A 40 -7.07 1.49 12.77
N LEU A 41 -7.50 1.80 11.55
CA LEU A 41 -7.19 1.03 10.35
C LEU A 41 -6.55 1.98 9.35
N GLY A 42 -5.28 1.74 9.04
CA GLY A 42 -4.52 2.53 8.09
C GLY A 42 -4.08 1.69 6.91
N HIS A 43 -4.46 2.10 5.70
CA HIS A 43 -3.98 1.51 4.46
C HIS A 43 -2.76 2.26 3.94
N SER A 44 -1.78 1.54 3.38
CA SER A 44 -0.60 2.14 2.74
C SER A 44 0.08 3.17 3.67
N LYS A 45 0.38 4.38 3.18
CA LYS A 45 0.93 5.49 3.98
C LYS A 45 0.08 5.84 5.20
N GLY A 46 -1.25 5.73 5.14
CA GLY A 46 -2.12 6.02 6.28
C GLY A 46 -1.85 5.13 7.50
N GLY A 47 -1.43 3.87 7.28
CA GLY A 47 -0.99 3.00 8.37
C GLY A 47 0.39 3.37 8.93
N VAL A 48 1.27 3.91 8.08
CA VAL A 48 2.56 4.48 8.50
C VAL A 48 2.34 5.73 9.35
N ASP A 49 1.45 6.62 8.93
CA ASP A 49 1.08 7.85 9.66
C ASP A 49 0.48 7.51 11.03
N ALA A 50 -0.46 6.55 11.08
CA ALA A 50 -1.08 6.11 12.33
C ALA A 50 -0.06 5.45 13.29
N ALA A 51 0.82 4.60 12.76
CA ALA A 51 1.90 4.00 13.55
C ALA A 51 2.85 5.07 14.09
N ALA A 52 3.20 6.07 13.27
CA ALA A 52 4.07 7.16 13.70
C ALA A 52 3.42 8.03 14.79
N ALA A 53 2.11 8.31 14.70
CA ALA A 53 1.38 9.06 15.71
C ALA A 53 1.37 8.32 17.04
N LEU A 54 1.14 7.01 17.00
CA LEU A 54 1.19 6.15 18.18
C LEU A 54 2.60 6.03 18.76
N SER A 55 3.66 5.94 17.94
CA SER A 55 5.04 5.89 18.43
C SER A 55 5.47 7.21 19.10
N LEU A 56 5.03 8.35 18.58
CA LEU A 56 5.46 9.67 19.08
C LEU A 56 4.63 10.13 20.29
N TYR A 57 3.32 9.89 20.27
CA TYR A 57 2.39 10.41 21.28
C TYR A 57 1.76 9.31 22.14
N TRP A 58 2.43 8.17 22.32
CA TRP A 58 1.87 7.04 23.06
C TRP A 58 1.41 7.42 24.47
N SER A 59 2.20 8.22 25.19
CA SER A 59 1.85 8.65 26.55
C SER A 59 0.49 9.37 26.63
N GLU A 60 0.14 10.12 25.58
CA GLU A 60 -1.13 10.84 25.48
C GLU A 60 -2.24 9.97 24.88
N LEU A 61 -1.92 9.11 23.92
CA LEU A 61 -2.89 8.28 23.18
C LEU A 61 -3.21 6.94 23.88
N LYS A 62 -2.40 6.54 24.86
CA LYS A 62 -2.63 5.36 25.68
C LYS A 62 -3.96 5.49 26.42
N GLY A 63 -4.75 4.41 26.36
CA GLY A 63 -6.11 4.41 26.88
C GLY A 63 -7.15 5.04 25.96
N LYS A 64 -6.75 5.81 24.94
CA LYS A 64 -7.67 6.34 23.90
C LYS A 64 -7.72 5.44 22.67
N VAL A 65 -6.64 4.73 22.35
CA VAL A 65 -6.57 3.80 21.21
C VAL A 65 -6.60 2.35 21.71
N ALA A 66 -7.50 1.54 21.15
CA ALA A 66 -7.69 0.14 21.49
C ALA A 66 -6.88 -0.83 20.61
N GLY A 67 -6.46 -0.41 19.43
CA GLY A 67 -5.68 -1.23 18.51
C GLY A 67 -5.40 -0.55 17.17
N LEU A 68 -4.41 -1.08 16.44
CA LEU A 68 -4.01 -0.61 15.12
C LEU A 68 -3.92 -1.77 14.12
N ALA A 69 -4.63 -1.67 12.99
CA ALA A 69 -4.45 -2.53 11.83
C ALA A 69 -3.70 -1.74 10.73
N LEU A 70 -2.51 -2.23 10.38
CA LEU A 70 -1.76 -1.77 9.22
C LEU A 70 -2.10 -2.67 8.03
N VAL A 71 -2.64 -2.09 6.97
CA VAL A 71 -3.13 -2.82 5.80
C VAL A 71 -2.26 -2.44 4.61
N GLN A 72 -1.40 -3.37 4.17
CA GLN A 72 -0.45 -3.14 3.07
C GLN A 72 0.41 -1.87 3.29
N SER A 73 0.72 -1.55 4.55
CA SER A 73 1.44 -0.33 4.91
C SER A 73 2.95 -0.56 4.83
N PRO A 74 3.73 0.29 4.15
CA PRO A 74 5.19 0.16 4.07
C PRO A 74 5.86 0.58 5.39
N TYR A 75 5.66 -0.21 6.46
CA TYR A 75 6.20 0.08 7.78
C TYR A 75 7.73 0.16 7.75
N GLY A 76 8.38 -0.85 7.16
CA GLY A 76 9.83 -0.89 6.93
C GLY A 76 10.31 0.04 5.81
N GLY A 77 9.39 0.55 4.99
CA GLY A 77 9.65 1.30 3.77
C GLY A 77 9.22 0.54 2.53
N THR A 78 9.50 1.10 1.36
CA THR A 78 9.30 0.42 0.09
C THR A 78 10.51 0.58 -0.84
N PRO A 79 10.90 -0.51 -1.53
CA PRO A 79 11.92 -0.42 -2.56
C PRO A 79 11.47 0.46 -3.72
N VAL A 80 10.16 0.58 -3.99
CA VAL A 80 9.61 1.45 -5.04
C VAL A 80 9.95 2.92 -4.80
N ALA A 81 9.77 3.42 -3.57
CA ALA A 81 10.15 4.79 -3.23
C ALA A 81 11.65 5.01 -3.41
N SER A 82 12.45 4.04 -2.96
CA SER A 82 13.91 4.12 -3.03
C SER A 82 14.40 4.08 -4.49
N ASP A 83 13.73 3.31 -5.35
CA ASP A 83 14.02 3.20 -6.77
C ASP A 83 13.62 4.45 -7.56
N ILE A 84 12.43 5.01 -7.32
CA ILE A 84 12.01 6.26 -7.96
C ILE A 84 12.97 7.41 -7.61
N LEU A 85 13.39 7.51 -6.35
CA LEU A 85 14.23 8.61 -5.87
C LEU A 85 15.73 8.43 -6.17
N ARG A 86 16.16 7.26 -6.66
CA ARG A 86 17.57 7.06 -7.00
C ARG A 86 17.95 7.81 -8.29
N GLU A 87 19.00 8.62 -8.20
CA GLU A 87 19.68 9.20 -9.36
C GLU A 87 20.58 8.15 -10.03
N GLY A 88 20.27 7.79 -11.27
CA GLY A 88 21.07 6.87 -12.07
C GLY A 88 20.89 5.36 -11.80
N GLN A 89 21.00 4.58 -12.87
CA GLN A 89 21.10 3.11 -12.90
C GLN A 89 19.89 2.27 -12.45
N ILE A 90 18.63 2.67 -12.66
CA ILE A 90 17.66 1.61 -12.94
C ILE A 90 17.90 1.23 -14.40
N ALA A 91 18.32 -0.02 -14.65
CA ALA A 91 18.59 -0.52 -16.00
C ALA A 91 17.33 -0.47 -16.90
N ASP A 92 16.16 -0.31 -16.29
CA ASP A 92 14.83 -0.34 -16.89
C ASP A 92 14.12 1.01 -16.61
N LYS A 93 14.30 1.97 -17.54
CA LYS A 93 13.69 3.32 -17.46
C LYS A 93 12.16 3.24 -17.54
N GLU A 94 11.67 2.20 -18.18
CA GLU A 94 10.28 1.96 -18.52
C GLU A 94 9.51 1.50 -17.27
N THR A 95 10.06 0.54 -16.52
CA THR A 95 9.50 0.14 -15.23
C THR A 95 9.49 1.30 -14.23
N ARG A 96 10.54 2.14 -14.20
CA ARG A 96 10.54 3.36 -13.37
C ARG A 96 9.36 4.26 -13.72
N ARG A 97 9.08 4.46 -15.01
CA ARG A 97 7.95 5.28 -15.46
C ARG A 97 6.60 4.72 -15.02
N ILE A 98 6.45 3.40 -15.05
CA ILE A 98 5.24 2.72 -14.55
C ILE A 98 5.09 2.95 -13.04
N MET A 99 6.16 2.79 -12.27
CA MET A 99 6.16 3.05 -10.83
C MET A 99 5.81 4.51 -10.51
N GLU A 100 6.41 5.47 -11.22
CA GLU A 100 6.08 6.91 -11.11
C GLU A 100 4.59 7.16 -11.36
N LEU A 101 4.01 6.57 -12.41
CA LEU A 101 2.59 6.72 -12.72
C LEU A 101 1.67 6.15 -11.62
N ILE A 102 2.03 4.99 -11.04
CA ILE A 102 1.26 4.38 -9.94
C ILE A 102 1.34 5.28 -8.70
N VAL A 103 2.54 5.72 -8.33
CA VAL A 103 2.74 6.60 -7.17
C VAL A 103 2.01 7.93 -7.35
N CYS A 104 2.05 8.53 -8.54
CA CYS A 104 1.26 9.73 -8.86
C CYS A 104 -0.26 9.51 -8.75
N LYS A 105 -0.76 8.29 -8.98
CA LYS A 105 -2.21 8.02 -8.77
C LYS A 105 -2.57 7.85 -7.30
N LEU A 106 -1.67 7.33 -6.47
CA LEU A 106 -1.95 6.97 -5.08
C LEU A 106 -1.55 8.04 -4.06
N ILE A 107 -0.48 8.77 -4.34
CA ILE A 107 0.14 9.78 -3.47
C ILE A 107 0.31 11.11 -4.24
N LYS A 108 -0.57 11.38 -5.23
CA LYS A 108 -0.67 12.57 -6.11
C LYS A 108 0.63 13.32 -6.45
N GLY A 109 1.75 12.61 -6.50
CA GLY A 109 3.07 13.15 -6.81
C GLY A 109 3.79 13.90 -5.68
N ASP A 110 3.37 13.82 -4.40
CA ASP A 110 4.13 14.48 -3.32
C ASP A 110 5.45 13.74 -3.03
N MET A 111 6.56 14.40 -3.38
CA MET A 111 7.89 13.83 -3.23
C MET A 111 8.30 13.64 -1.76
N ARG A 112 7.80 14.46 -0.82
CA ARG A 112 8.11 14.31 0.61
C ARG A 112 7.38 13.10 1.18
N ALA A 113 6.12 12.91 0.81
CA ALA A 113 5.38 11.71 1.15
C ALA A 113 6.07 10.45 0.61
N LEU A 114 6.64 10.49 -0.59
CA LEU A 114 7.43 9.39 -1.14
C LEU A 114 8.77 9.20 -0.40
N GLU A 115 9.47 10.28 -0.07
CA GLU A 115 10.74 10.27 0.65
C GLU A 115 10.59 9.60 2.03
N ASP A 116 9.53 9.92 2.75
CA ASP A 116 9.21 9.34 4.07
C ASP A 116 9.03 7.82 4.03
N LEU A 117 8.70 7.25 2.86
CA LEU A 117 8.53 5.81 2.65
C LEU A 117 9.81 5.09 2.20
N THR A 118 10.93 5.80 2.04
CA THR A 118 12.22 5.17 1.75
C THR A 118 12.73 4.38 2.95
N TYR A 119 13.55 3.37 2.69
CA TYR A 119 14.19 2.59 3.76
C TYR A 119 15.02 3.46 4.70
N ALA A 120 15.71 4.48 4.18
CA ALA A 120 16.53 5.37 4.99
C ALA A 120 15.68 6.13 6.03
N LYS A 121 14.59 6.77 5.59
CA LYS A 121 13.70 7.53 6.49
C LYS A 121 12.96 6.61 7.45
N ARG A 122 12.42 5.49 6.98
CA ARG A 122 11.71 4.53 7.83
C ARG A 122 12.61 3.91 8.88
N LYS A 123 13.83 3.51 8.52
CA LYS A 123 14.82 2.97 9.47
C LYS A 123 15.21 4.00 10.52
N ASP A 124 15.49 5.24 10.12
CA ASP A 124 15.82 6.31 11.06
C ASP A 124 14.67 6.54 12.06
N PHE A 125 13.43 6.67 11.56
CA PHE A 125 12.26 6.86 12.40
C PHE A 125 12.04 5.71 13.39
N ILE A 126 12.01 4.45 12.91
CA ILE A 126 11.74 3.27 13.74
C ILE A 126 12.83 3.06 14.79
N SER A 127 14.08 3.39 14.47
CA SER A 127 15.19 3.27 15.43
C SER A 127 15.04 4.19 16.64
N LYS A 128 14.41 5.35 16.45
CA LYS A 128 14.18 6.39 17.47
C LYS A 128 12.81 6.25 18.16
N HIS A 129 11.81 5.82 17.41
CA HIS A 129 10.40 5.84 17.81
C HIS A 129 9.75 4.48 17.58
N LYS A 130 9.88 3.59 18.57
CA LYS A 130 9.30 2.25 18.51
C LYS A 130 7.80 2.29 18.74
N LEU A 131 7.07 1.50 17.94
CA LEU A 131 5.63 1.29 18.15
C LEU A 131 5.44 0.45 19.43
N PRO A 132 4.51 0.80 20.33
CA PRO A 132 4.33 0.13 21.62
C PRO A 132 3.53 -1.19 21.49
N VAL A 133 4.04 -2.14 20.69
CA VAL A 133 3.38 -3.42 20.35
C VAL A 133 3.11 -4.32 21.57
N ASP A 134 3.85 -4.14 22.66
CA ASP A 134 3.63 -4.87 23.91
C ASP A 134 2.33 -4.42 24.58
N GLU A 135 2.02 -3.14 24.52
CA GLU A 135 0.85 -2.52 25.19
C GLU A 135 -0.36 -2.36 24.26
N LEU A 136 -0.12 -2.23 22.96
CA LEU A 136 -1.14 -1.99 21.93
C LEU A 136 -1.34 -3.26 21.08
N PRO A 137 -2.57 -3.76 20.89
CA PRO A 137 -2.87 -4.75 19.85
C PRO A 137 -2.55 -4.18 18.47
N VAL A 138 -1.66 -4.85 17.74
CA VAL A 138 -1.26 -4.46 16.38
C VAL A 138 -1.41 -5.64 15.44
N ILE A 139 -2.06 -5.40 14.30
CA ILE A 139 -2.14 -6.35 13.20
C ILE A 139 -1.42 -5.78 11.98
N SER A 140 -0.61 -6.61 11.33
CA SER A 140 -0.08 -6.36 9.99
C SER A 140 -0.77 -7.27 8.99
N PHE A 141 -1.48 -6.67 8.04
CA PHE A 141 -2.08 -7.37 6.92
C PHE A 141 -1.29 -7.10 5.64
N HIS A 142 -0.93 -8.15 4.91
CA HIS A 142 -0.31 -8.02 3.60
C HIS A 142 -0.62 -9.20 2.69
N THR A 143 -0.46 -8.96 1.39
CA THR A 143 -0.77 -9.91 0.32
C THR A 143 0.33 -9.85 -0.75
N GLU A 144 0.12 -10.51 -1.88
CA GLU A 144 0.94 -10.28 -3.07
C GLU A 144 0.06 -10.09 -4.31
N ALA A 145 0.51 -9.28 -5.26
CA ALA A 145 -0.17 -9.12 -6.54
C ALA A 145 0.03 -10.39 -7.40
N SER A 146 -0.97 -10.71 -8.20
CA SER A 146 -0.84 -11.78 -9.19
C SER A 146 0.08 -11.34 -10.32
N THR A 147 1.19 -12.07 -10.50
CA THR A 147 2.15 -11.90 -11.61
C THR A 147 1.88 -12.91 -12.74
N ALA A 148 0.66 -13.47 -12.81
CA ALA A 148 0.31 -14.44 -13.84
C ALA A 148 0.41 -13.82 -15.24
N PRO A 149 0.86 -14.57 -16.27
CA PRO A 149 0.99 -14.07 -17.63
C PRO A 149 -0.31 -13.47 -18.18
N THR A 150 -1.47 -13.98 -17.78
CA THR A 150 -2.79 -13.47 -18.17
C THR A 150 -3.07 -12.05 -17.66
N VAL A 151 -2.63 -11.73 -16.42
CA VAL A 151 -2.77 -10.39 -15.84
C VAL A 151 -1.84 -9.42 -16.55
N LEU A 152 -0.58 -9.83 -16.78
CA LEU A 152 0.42 -9.05 -17.52
C LEU A 152 0.00 -8.80 -18.98
N ALA A 153 -0.61 -9.78 -19.65
CA ALA A 153 -1.08 -9.66 -21.02
C ALA A 153 -2.20 -8.61 -21.19
N THR A 154 -2.86 -8.17 -20.11
CA THR A 154 -3.88 -7.12 -20.18
C THR A 154 -3.26 -5.76 -20.56
N LEU A 155 -2.02 -5.48 -20.10
CA LEU A 155 -1.25 -4.33 -20.59
C LEU A 155 -0.99 -4.46 -22.09
N THR A 156 -0.51 -5.63 -22.53
CA THR A 156 -0.19 -5.89 -23.94
C THR A 156 -1.40 -5.75 -24.86
N ARG A 157 -2.60 -6.18 -24.42
CA ARG A 157 -3.83 -6.08 -25.22
C ARG A 157 -4.34 -4.65 -25.38
N ILE A 158 -4.29 -3.84 -24.32
CA ILE A 158 -4.71 -2.43 -24.37
C ILE A 158 -3.72 -1.64 -25.21
N ALA A 159 -2.44 -1.92 -25.02
CA ALA A 159 -1.37 -1.34 -25.79
C ALA A 159 -1.43 -1.82 -27.27
N GLN A 160 -1.90 -3.03 -27.56
CA GLN A 160 -2.24 -3.43 -28.94
C GLN A 160 -3.48 -2.71 -29.50
N ALA A 161 -4.54 -2.53 -28.70
CA ALA A 161 -5.81 -1.99 -29.17
C ALA A 161 -5.82 -0.45 -29.35
N GLU A 162 -5.16 0.28 -28.46
CA GLU A 162 -5.13 1.76 -28.49
C GLU A 162 -4.00 2.30 -29.37
N LEU A 163 -2.96 1.49 -29.64
CA LEU A 163 -1.70 1.95 -30.22
C LEU A 163 -1.49 1.45 -31.67
N LEU A 164 -2.05 0.31 -32.07
CA LEU A 164 -2.05 -0.11 -33.49
C LEU A 164 -2.78 0.83 -34.47
N PRO A 165 -3.87 1.55 -34.13
CA PRO A 165 -4.58 2.38 -35.11
C PRO A 165 -3.79 3.63 -35.55
N TRP A 166 -2.71 3.99 -34.84
CA TRP A 166 -1.99 5.26 -34.99
C TRP A 166 -0.57 5.09 -35.54
N LEU A 167 -0.08 3.85 -35.71
CA LEU A 167 1.21 3.58 -36.35
C LEU A 167 1.03 3.23 -37.84
N PRO A 168 1.70 3.92 -38.77
CA PRO A 168 1.81 3.43 -40.13
C PRO A 168 2.86 2.32 -40.18
N LEU A 169 2.59 1.26 -40.96
CA LEU A 169 3.53 0.27 -41.54
C LEU A 169 3.55 -1.16 -40.91
N PRO A 170 4.11 -2.17 -41.63
CA PRO A 170 3.34 -3.18 -42.35
C PRO A 170 3.39 -4.54 -41.63
N ARG A 171 2.44 -5.41 -41.94
CA ARG A 171 2.41 -6.80 -41.46
C ARG A 171 3.73 -7.50 -41.84
N PHE A 172 4.64 -7.77 -40.90
CA PHE A 172 5.50 -8.99 -40.85
C PHE A 172 6.36 -9.02 -39.55
N PHE A 173 6.63 -10.25 -39.09
CA PHE A 173 7.16 -10.75 -37.81
C PHE A 173 8.10 -9.84 -37.00
N LEU A 174 7.67 -9.44 -35.79
CA LEU A 174 8.53 -8.89 -34.74
C LEU A 174 8.67 -9.92 -33.61
N SER A 175 9.88 -10.05 -33.07
CA SER A 175 10.12 -10.87 -31.87
C SER A 175 9.47 -10.23 -30.63
N ALA A 176 9.21 -11.02 -29.58
CA ALA A 176 8.52 -10.53 -28.39
C ALA A 176 9.22 -9.35 -27.69
N SER A 177 10.55 -9.23 -27.79
CA SER A 177 11.27 -8.08 -27.24
C SER A 177 11.14 -6.83 -28.12
N GLU A 178 11.22 -6.96 -29.44
CA GLU A 178 11.08 -5.84 -30.38
C GLU A 178 9.64 -5.29 -30.37
N PHE A 179 8.65 -6.15 -30.13
CA PHE A 179 7.26 -5.73 -29.95
C PHE A 179 7.06 -4.91 -28.67
N VAL A 180 7.71 -5.31 -27.56
CA VAL A 180 7.68 -4.58 -26.29
C VAL A 180 8.41 -3.23 -26.42
N GLU A 181 9.52 -3.19 -27.14
CA GLU A 181 10.28 -1.96 -27.38
C GLU A 181 9.50 -0.94 -28.26
N LEU A 182 8.82 -1.42 -29.31
CA LEU A 182 7.93 -0.61 -30.16
C LEU A 182 6.69 -0.11 -29.40
N MET A 183 6.14 -0.95 -28.51
CA MET A 183 5.04 -0.62 -27.61
C MET A 183 5.42 0.47 -26.59
N LEU A 184 6.66 0.44 -26.09
CA LEU A 184 7.16 1.37 -25.09
C LEU A 184 7.63 2.70 -25.73
N ALA A 185 8.16 2.67 -26.96
CA ALA A 185 8.50 3.87 -27.74
C ALA A 185 7.26 4.72 -28.09
N SER A 186 6.08 4.10 -28.05
CA SER A 186 4.82 4.69 -28.46
C SER A 186 3.91 5.12 -27.29
N LEU A 187 4.42 5.03 -26.05
CA LEU A 187 3.90 5.65 -24.82
C LEU A 187 3.83 7.20 -24.83
N LYS A 188 4.05 7.85 -25.98
CA LYS A 188 3.69 9.27 -26.20
C LYS A 188 2.18 9.48 -26.35
N VAL A 189 1.40 8.40 -26.47
CA VAL A 189 -0.08 8.41 -26.46
C VAL A 189 -0.54 7.94 -25.08
N PRO A 190 -1.57 8.57 -24.45
CA PRO A 190 -2.01 8.22 -23.11
C PRO A 190 -2.70 6.86 -23.10
N VAL A 191 -1.91 5.78 -23.06
CA VAL A 191 -2.42 4.43 -22.85
C VAL A 191 -2.88 4.32 -21.40
N VAL A 192 -4.17 4.09 -21.18
CA VAL A 192 -4.70 3.91 -19.83
C VAL A 192 -4.36 2.50 -19.36
N ALA A 193 -3.17 2.32 -18.80
CA ALA A 193 -2.78 1.08 -18.15
C ALA A 193 -3.74 0.77 -16.97
N PRO A 194 -4.37 -0.41 -16.92
CA PRO A 194 -5.15 -0.84 -15.77
C PRO A 194 -4.26 -0.89 -14.53
N VAL A 195 -4.73 -0.33 -13.42
CA VAL A 195 -3.96 -0.24 -12.17
C VAL A 195 -3.46 -1.62 -11.72
N SER A 196 -4.30 -2.65 -11.83
CA SER A 196 -3.94 -4.03 -11.47
C SER A 196 -2.80 -4.61 -12.31
N ALA A 197 -2.77 -4.30 -13.61
CA ALA A 197 -1.71 -4.76 -14.50
C ALA A 197 -0.40 -3.98 -14.24
N ALA A 198 -0.48 -2.68 -13.96
CA ALA A 198 0.66 -1.88 -13.54
C ALA A 198 1.25 -2.39 -12.21
N MET A 199 0.39 -2.73 -11.23
CA MET A 199 0.81 -3.38 -9.97
C MET A 199 1.49 -4.73 -10.22
N ALA A 200 0.98 -5.54 -11.14
CA ALA A 200 1.59 -6.82 -11.49
C ALA A 200 2.99 -6.66 -12.10
N VAL A 201 3.20 -5.65 -12.95
CA VAL A 201 4.53 -5.32 -13.51
C VAL A 201 5.49 -4.89 -12.40
N THR A 202 5.07 -3.98 -11.52
CA THR A 202 5.90 -3.55 -10.39
C THR A 202 6.21 -4.72 -9.45
N ALA A 203 5.23 -5.58 -9.17
CA ALA A 203 5.46 -6.78 -8.35
C ALA A 203 6.44 -7.75 -8.99
N LEU A 204 6.36 -7.96 -10.31
CA LEU A 204 7.32 -8.77 -11.04
C LEU A 204 8.72 -8.15 -10.99
N HIS A 205 8.85 -6.84 -11.19
CA HIS A 205 10.13 -6.15 -11.07
C HIS A 205 10.76 -6.35 -9.69
N LEU A 206 9.98 -6.14 -8.62
CA LEU A 206 10.47 -6.30 -7.25
C LEU A 206 10.92 -7.74 -6.98
N ARG A 207 10.20 -8.73 -7.52
CA ARG A 207 10.58 -10.13 -7.41
C ARG A 207 11.87 -10.44 -8.16
N LEU A 208 12.03 -9.95 -9.39
CA LEU A 208 13.23 -10.21 -10.20
C LEU A 208 14.47 -9.51 -9.64
N ARG A 209 14.29 -8.29 -9.13
CA ARG A 209 15.40 -7.45 -8.66
C ARG A 209 15.83 -7.74 -7.22
N TYR A 210 14.86 -7.94 -6.34
CA TYR A 210 15.10 -8.09 -4.89
C TYR A 210 14.81 -9.49 -4.37
N GLY A 211 14.23 -10.39 -5.17
CA GLY A 211 13.81 -11.72 -4.73
C GLY A 211 12.57 -11.71 -3.84
N GLU A 212 11.94 -10.55 -3.65
CA GLU A 212 10.86 -10.34 -2.69
C GLU A 212 9.48 -10.32 -3.35
N ARG A 213 8.48 -10.85 -2.65
CA ARG A 213 7.09 -10.80 -3.11
C ARG A 213 6.42 -9.52 -2.61
N SER A 214 5.58 -8.91 -3.44
CA SER A 214 4.91 -7.65 -3.10
C SER A 214 3.49 -7.60 -3.65
N ASP A 215 2.71 -6.69 -3.10
CA ASP A 215 1.37 -6.32 -3.58
C ASP A 215 1.40 -5.36 -4.80
N GLY A 216 2.59 -5.12 -5.37
CA GLY A 216 2.82 -4.15 -6.43
C GLY A 216 3.44 -2.84 -5.94
N LEU A 217 3.51 -2.58 -4.63
CA LEU A 217 4.21 -1.42 -4.07
C LEU A 217 5.00 -1.72 -2.80
N VAL A 218 4.47 -2.60 -1.95
CA VAL A 218 5.06 -2.91 -0.65
C VAL A 218 5.41 -4.39 -0.63
N THR A 219 6.64 -4.71 -0.23
CA THR A 219 7.02 -6.11 -0.05
C THR A 219 6.29 -6.68 1.15
N ARG A 220 6.03 -7.99 1.14
CA ARG A 220 5.41 -8.68 2.29
C ARG A 220 6.18 -8.42 3.58
N ARG A 221 7.51 -8.48 3.51
CA ARG A 221 8.40 -8.27 4.65
C ARG A 221 8.29 -6.85 5.20
N ASP A 222 8.23 -5.85 4.34
CA ASP A 222 8.20 -4.44 4.78
C ASP A 222 6.83 -4.00 5.31
N ALA A 223 5.78 -4.80 5.04
CA ALA A 223 4.46 -4.62 5.61
C ALA A 223 4.29 -5.20 7.02
N GLU A 224 5.23 -6.02 7.49
CA GLU A 224 5.19 -6.64 8.81
C GLU A 224 5.82 -5.74 9.88
N VAL A 225 5.03 -5.40 10.90
CA VAL A 225 5.54 -4.74 12.10
C VAL A 225 6.09 -5.81 13.05
N PRO A 226 7.36 -5.70 13.50
CA PRO A 226 7.90 -6.63 14.48
C PRO A 226 7.04 -6.68 15.76
N GLY A 227 6.67 -7.90 16.20
CA GLY A 227 5.83 -8.13 17.38
C GLY A 227 4.31 -8.01 17.15
N SER A 228 3.87 -7.68 15.93
CA SER A 228 2.45 -7.68 15.56
C SER A 228 1.92 -9.09 15.25
N VAL A 229 0.60 -9.24 15.30
CA VAL A 229 -0.07 -10.40 14.69
C VAL A 229 -0.11 -10.17 13.18
N VAL A 230 0.33 -11.16 12.39
CA VAL A 230 0.41 -11.00 10.94
C VAL A 230 -0.64 -11.85 10.23
N VAL A 231 -1.46 -11.20 9.40
CA VAL A 231 -2.49 -11.83 8.57
C VAL A 231 -1.97 -11.94 7.14
N ARG A 232 -1.83 -13.20 6.67
CA ARG A 232 -1.23 -13.55 5.37
C ARG A 232 -2.20 -14.40 4.55
N PRO A 233 -3.24 -13.83 3.93
CA PRO A 233 -4.15 -14.60 3.10
C PRO A 233 -3.41 -15.21 1.91
N GLU A 234 -3.85 -16.39 1.47
CA GLU A 234 -3.30 -17.06 0.29
C GLU A 234 -3.71 -16.36 -1.01
N ARG A 235 -4.87 -15.71 -0.99
CA ARG A 235 -5.41 -14.96 -2.14
C ARG A 235 -4.45 -13.83 -2.53
N ARG A 236 -4.18 -13.76 -3.83
CA ARG A 236 -3.30 -12.74 -4.42
C ARG A 236 -4.07 -11.47 -4.74
N LEU A 237 -3.89 -10.47 -3.88
CA LEU A 237 -4.55 -9.17 -3.95
C LEU A 237 -3.47 -8.10 -4.15
N ASP A 238 -3.67 -7.20 -5.11
CA ASP A 238 -2.77 -6.06 -5.31
C ASP A 238 -2.99 -4.98 -4.22
N HIS A 239 -2.11 -3.98 -4.21
CA HIS A 239 -2.14 -2.89 -3.24
C HIS A 239 -3.43 -2.05 -3.27
N ALA A 240 -4.10 -2.02 -4.43
CA ALA A 240 -5.28 -1.22 -4.69
C ALA A 240 -6.57 -1.94 -4.27
N TRP A 241 -6.54 -3.27 -4.11
CA TRP A 241 -7.71 -4.08 -3.85
C TRP A 241 -8.50 -3.65 -2.61
N MET A 242 -7.82 -3.36 -1.49
CA MET A 242 -8.48 -2.95 -0.24
C MET A 242 -9.28 -1.63 -0.36
N VAL A 243 -8.97 -0.80 -1.35
CA VAL A 243 -9.60 0.51 -1.56
C VAL A 243 -10.62 0.48 -2.69
N TYR A 244 -10.32 -0.23 -3.79
CA TYR A 244 -11.11 -0.19 -5.02
C TYR A 244 -11.96 -1.43 -5.26
N SER A 245 -11.91 -2.45 -4.40
CA SER A 245 -12.81 -3.60 -4.57
C SER A 245 -14.25 -3.13 -4.36
N THR A 246 -15.02 -3.11 -5.45
CA THR A 246 -16.46 -2.94 -5.38
C THR A 246 -17.11 -4.23 -4.89
N LEU A 247 -18.14 -4.09 -4.05
CA LEU A 247 -19.04 -5.17 -3.63
C LEU A 247 -19.56 -5.90 -4.88
N LYS A 248 -18.95 -7.03 -5.25
CA LYS A 248 -19.55 -7.93 -6.22
C LYS A 248 -20.56 -8.80 -5.48
N LYS A 249 -21.84 -8.41 -5.55
CA LYS A 249 -22.93 -9.31 -5.18
C LYS A 249 -22.79 -10.61 -5.97
N GLY A 250 -22.53 -11.72 -5.28
CA GLY A 250 -22.53 -13.07 -5.86
C GLY A 250 -21.16 -13.74 -6.02
N SER A 251 -20.04 -13.17 -5.56
CA SER A 251 -18.82 -13.98 -5.38
C SER A 251 -18.84 -14.73 -4.06
N ALA A 252 -18.44 -16.01 -4.05
CA ALA A 252 -18.22 -16.77 -2.82
C ALA A 252 -16.99 -16.30 -2.02
N GLU A 253 -16.20 -15.39 -2.58
CA GLU A 253 -15.00 -14.83 -1.96
C GLU A 253 -15.31 -13.56 -1.19
N ALA A 254 -14.67 -13.42 -0.01
CA ALA A 254 -14.83 -12.25 0.84
C ALA A 254 -14.36 -10.95 0.16
N ASP A 255 -15.10 -9.87 0.40
CA ASP A 255 -14.78 -8.53 -0.09
C ASP A 255 -13.89 -7.72 0.89
N ALA A 256 -13.46 -6.52 0.50
CA ALA A 256 -12.62 -5.69 1.36
C ALA A 256 -13.33 -5.19 2.62
N SER A 257 -14.66 -5.08 2.61
CA SER A 257 -15.43 -4.68 3.80
C SER A 257 -15.42 -5.79 4.83
N GLU A 258 -15.68 -7.03 4.39
CA GLU A 258 -15.60 -8.23 5.24
C GLU A 258 -14.18 -8.44 5.78
N MET A 259 -13.15 -8.19 4.95
CA MET A 259 -11.77 -8.23 5.40
C MET A 259 -11.47 -7.16 6.46
N CYS A 260 -11.88 -5.90 6.23
CA CYS A 260 -11.73 -4.83 7.21
C CYS A 260 -12.44 -5.17 8.53
N GLU A 261 -13.66 -5.71 8.46
CA GLU A 261 -14.43 -6.14 9.63
C GLU A 261 -13.71 -7.25 10.40
N ALA A 262 -13.18 -8.26 9.70
CA ALA A 262 -12.43 -9.34 10.31
C ALA A 262 -11.15 -8.84 11.01
N LEU A 263 -10.41 -7.91 10.39
CA LEU A 263 -9.21 -7.30 10.99
C LEU A 263 -9.55 -6.51 12.27
N LEU A 264 -10.63 -5.71 12.24
CA LEU A 264 -11.08 -4.95 13.41
C LEU A 264 -11.61 -5.86 14.52
N ALA A 265 -12.36 -6.91 14.19
CA ALA A 265 -12.82 -7.90 15.14
C ALA A 265 -11.63 -8.62 15.82
N MET A 266 -10.64 -9.02 15.04
CA MET A 266 -9.42 -9.65 15.55
C MET A 266 -8.64 -8.71 16.50
N LEU A 267 -8.56 -7.41 16.22
CA LEU A 267 -7.97 -6.44 17.15
C LEU A 267 -8.69 -6.42 18.50
N VAL A 268 -10.02 -6.46 18.51
CA VAL A 268 -10.83 -6.49 19.73
C VAL A 268 -10.56 -7.77 20.53
N GLU A 269 -10.47 -8.91 19.86
CA GLU A 269 -10.20 -10.20 20.50
C GLU A 269 -8.79 -10.27 21.11
N ILE A 270 -7.78 -9.79 20.39
CA ILE A 270 -6.40 -9.68 20.90
C ILE A 270 -6.36 -8.73 22.11
N GLY A 271 -7.02 -7.58 22.02
CA GLY A 271 -7.09 -6.61 23.10
C GLY A 271 -7.77 -7.14 24.36
N ARG A 272 -8.83 -7.95 24.21
CA ARG A 272 -9.47 -8.64 25.35
C ARG A 272 -8.51 -9.64 25.98
N SER A 273 -7.84 -10.47 25.18
CA SER A 273 -6.92 -11.51 25.67
C SER A 273 -5.73 -10.93 26.44
N LYS A 274 -5.23 -9.74 26.05
CA LYS A 274 -4.17 -9.04 26.78
C LYS A 274 -4.61 -8.47 28.14
N LYS A 275 -5.90 -8.15 28.35
CA LYS A 275 -6.39 -7.63 29.63
C LYS A 275 -6.54 -8.71 30.72
N PHE A 276 -6.56 -9.97 30.32
CA PHE A 276 -6.74 -11.13 31.22
C PHE A 276 -5.44 -11.92 31.45
N ARG A 277 -4.29 -11.39 31.01
CA ARG A 277 -2.94 -11.88 31.34
C ARG A 277 -2.27 -10.89 32.27
#